data_AF-A0A1W6U561-F1
#
_entry.id   AF-A0A1W6U561-F1
#
_cell.length_a   1.000
_cell.length_b   1.000
_cell.length_c   1.000
_cell.angle_alpha   90.00
_cell.angle_beta   90.00
_cell.angle_gamma   90.00
#
_symmetry.space_group_name_H-M   'P 1'
#
loop_
_entity.id
_entity.type
_entity.pdbx_description
1 polymer ?
#
loop_
_entity_poly.entity_id
_entity_poly.type
_entity_poly.pdbx_seq_one_letter_code
_entity_poly.pdbx_strand_id
1 'polypeptide(L)'
;MKDIVKSLKDNATSRLKNPVIGAFVLSWTVLNINGVLLFLLVDSDTKIEIVKGKSWSTIDDFILPLAVSIAYLLFLPLLNMAYEFINDGFINFYRKQRQNITAKKLAIQKKETVIAEIESDVAYLQKLKDKDIDGWLEQKKARNNEFISLKKRYSKLVSESSEDKRKSLAELSEVRRELYTLQSEQANIEKEQQKKRSIVEQSTDQLENLLKSIENRGSDSQLSSTDIKNIRKQVESIRLEFFIWDEEIPF
;
A
#
# COMPACT_ATOMS: atom_id res chain seq x y z
N MET A 1 -65.86 64.61 -21.51
CA MET A 1 -65.30 63.73 -22.57
C MET A 1 -63.92 63.18 -22.23
N LYS A 2 -62.97 63.99 -21.72
CA LYS A 2 -61.63 63.50 -21.33
C LYS A 2 -61.67 62.38 -20.27
N ASP A 3 -62.59 62.44 -19.32
CA ASP A 3 -62.70 61.42 -18.27
C ASP A 3 -63.25 60.08 -18.77
N ILE A 4 -64.08 60.08 -19.82
CA ILE A 4 -64.62 58.86 -20.45
C ILE A 4 -63.53 58.16 -21.25
N VAL A 5 -62.73 58.93 -22.00
CA VAL A 5 -61.58 58.38 -22.75
C VAL A 5 -60.52 57.85 -21.78
N LYS A 6 -60.29 58.55 -20.68
CA LYS A 6 -59.36 58.13 -19.63
C LYS A 6 -59.82 56.83 -18.94
N SER A 7 -61.09 56.74 -18.55
CA SER A 7 -61.63 55.54 -17.90
C SER A 7 -61.64 54.32 -18.84
N LEU A 8 -61.91 54.52 -20.14
CA LEU A 8 -61.85 53.46 -21.15
C LEU A 8 -60.40 52.97 -21.35
N LYS A 9 -59.45 53.91 -21.46
CA LYS A 9 -58.02 53.61 -21.58
C LYS A 9 -57.51 52.86 -20.36
N ASP A 10 -57.85 53.32 -19.16
CA ASP A 10 -57.39 52.72 -17.91
C ASP A 10 -57.96 51.30 -17.73
N ASN A 11 -59.21 51.07 -18.11
CA ASN A 11 -59.85 49.74 -18.07
C ASN A 11 -59.25 48.79 -19.13
N ALA A 12 -59.08 49.26 -20.37
CA ALA A 12 -58.45 48.48 -21.43
C ALA A 12 -57.00 48.11 -21.07
N THR A 13 -56.24 49.07 -20.53
CA THR A 13 -54.85 48.82 -20.09
C THR A 13 -54.81 47.84 -18.92
N SER A 14 -55.75 47.96 -17.96
CA SER A 14 -55.85 47.03 -16.83
C SER A 14 -56.15 45.59 -17.27
N ARG A 15 -57.04 45.41 -18.25
CA ARG A 15 -57.38 44.07 -18.78
C ARG A 15 -56.28 43.49 -19.66
N LEU A 16 -55.58 44.30 -20.46
CA LEU A 16 -54.45 43.86 -21.29
C LEU A 16 -53.22 43.46 -20.47
N LYS A 17 -53.12 43.90 -19.20
CA LYS A 17 -52.09 43.38 -18.26
C LYS A 17 -52.31 41.91 -17.91
N ASN A 18 -53.54 41.39 -18.04
CA ASN A 18 -53.77 39.96 -17.88
C ASN A 18 -53.22 39.22 -19.11
N PRO A 19 -52.22 38.33 -18.97
CA PRO A 19 -51.60 37.64 -20.10
C PRO A 19 -52.58 36.87 -20.97
N VAL A 20 -53.67 36.34 -20.39
CA VAL A 20 -54.70 35.59 -21.13
C VAL A 20 -55.50 36.51 -22.05
N ILE A 21 -55.96 37.64 -21.52
CA ILE A 21 -56.75 38.62 -22.29
C ILE A 21 -55.86 39.30 -23.32
N GLY A 22 -54.63 39.67 -22.94
CA GLY A 22 -53.64 40.25 -23.84
C GLY A 22 -53.30 39.33 -25.02
N ALA A 23 -52.98 38.05 -24.74
CA ALA A 23 -52.68 37.06 -25.77
C ALA A 23 -53.87 36.81 -26.70
N PHE A 24 -55.08 36.77 -26.17
CA PHE A 24 -56.30 36.64 -26.97
C PHE A 24 -56.51 37.83 -27.92
N VAL A 25 -56.43 39.06 -27.39
CA VAL A 25 -56.60 40.28 -28.21
C VAL A 25 -55.50 40.37 -29.28
N LEU A 26 -54.25 40.05 -28.94
CA LEU A 26 -53.15 40.02 -29.90
C LEU A 26 -53.36 38.95 -30.96
N SER A 27 -53.75 37.73 -30.56
CA SER A 27 -54.02 36.65 -31.49
C SER A 27 -55.16 37.01 -32.46
N TRP A 28 -56.25 37.56 -31.94
CA TRP A 28 -57.38 38.03 -32.75
C TRP A 28 -56.95 39.10 -33.75
N THR A 29 -56.14 40.07 -33.30
CA THR A 29 -55.61 41.16 -34.13
C THR A 29 -54.68 40.64 -35.22
N VAL A 30 -53.81 39.67 -34.91
CA VAL A 30 -52.90 39.06 -35.90
C VAL A 30 -53.68 38.29 -36.96
N LEU A 31 -54.68 37.51 -36.56
CA LEU A 31 -55.50 36.73 -37.49
C LEU A 31 -56.39 37.62 -38.38
N ASN A 32 -56.85 38.75 -37.84
CA ASN A 32 -57.66 39.73 -38.57
C ASN A 32 -56.85 40.96 -39.03
N ILE A 33 -55.52 40.84 -39.15
CA ILE A 33 -54.63 42.01 -39.36
C ILE A 33 -54.97 42.79 -40.62
N ASN A 34 -55.36 42.11 -41.69
CA ASN A 34 -55.77 42.74 -42.95
C ASN A 34 -57.00 43.63 -42.75
N GLY A 35 -57.98 43.15 -41.98
CA GLY A 35 -59.19 43.90 -41.67
C GLY A 35 -58.93 45.08 -40.72
N VAL A 36 -58.09 44.87 -39.70
CA VAL A 36 -57.70 45.93 -38.75
C VAL A 36 -56.92 47.04 -39.45
N LEU A 37 -55.95 46.67 -40.30
CA LEU A 37 -55.11 47.64 -41.01
C LEU A 37 -55.92 48.43 -42.04
N LEU A 38 -56.80 47.74 -42.80
CA LEU A 38 -57.75 48.40 -43.71
C LEU A 38 -58.66 49.37 -42.96
N PHE A 39 -59.21 48.95 -41.81
CA PHE A 39 -60.07 49.81 -40.99
C PHE A 39 -59.34 51.05 -40.43
N LEU A 40 -58.05 50.93 -40.12
CA LEU A 40 -57.26 52.06 -39.63
C LEU A 40 -56.96 53.09 -40.73
N LEU A 41 -56.70 52.63 -41.96
CA LEU A 41 -56.19 53.45 -43.06
C LEU A 41 -57.26 54.17 -43.90
N VAL A 42 -58.51 53.71 -43.85
CA VAL A 42 -59.57 54.21 -44.73
C VAL A 42 -60.34 55.39 -44.09
N ASP A 43 -61.06 56.18 -44.90
CA ASP A 43 -61.93 57.27 -44.47
C ASP A 43 -63.17 56.81 -43.67
N SER A 44 -63.75 57.75 -42.89
CA SER A 44 -64.82 57.49 -41.93
C SER A 44 -66.08 56.86 -42.53
N ASP A 45 -66.45 57.22 -43.77
CA ASP A 45 -67.67 56.71 -44.40
C ASP A 45 -67.52 55.22 -44.78
N THR A 46 -66.37 54.85 -45.35
CA THR A 46 -66.08 53.44 -45.67
C THR A 46 -65.88 52.59 -44.41
N LYS A 47 -65.40 53.16 -43.30
CA LYS A 47 -65.34 52.42 -42.01
C LYS A 47 -66.73 51.95 -41.58
N ILE A 48 -67.75 52.79 -41.76
CA ILE A 48 -69.13 52.46 -41.41
C ILE A 48 -69.65 51.34 -42.33
N GLU A 49 -69.30 51.34 -43.60
CA GLU A 49 -69.64 50.27 -44.55
C GLU A 49 -68.98 48.93 -44.20
N ILE A 50 -67.69 48.94 -43.86
CA ILE A 50 -66.95 47.74 -43.43
C ILE A 50 -67.60 47.10 -42.21
N VAL A 51 -68.01 47.91 -41.22
CA VAL A 51 -68.67 47.40 -40.01
C VAL A 51 -70.06 46.83 -40.32
N LYS A 52 -70.82 47.45 -41.23
CA LYS A 52 -72.15 46.96 -41.64
C LYS A 52 -72.10 45.67 -42.47
N GLY A 53 -71.05 45.49 -43.27
CA GLY A 53 -70.88 44.31 -44.14
C GLY A 53 -70.17 43.12 -43.50
N LYS A 54 -69.63 43.25 -42.28
CA LYS A 54 -68.87 42.17 -41.62
C LYS A 54 -69.81 41.12 -41.05
N SER A 55 -69.76 39.91 -41.59
CA SER A 55 -70.34 38.71 -40.97
C SER A 55 -69.39 38.20 -39.88
N TRP A 56 -69.89 38.14 -38.64
CA TRP A 56 -69.16 37.60 -37.50
C TRP A 56 -69.33 36.08 -37.45
N SER A 57 -68.22 35.34 -37.48
CA SER A 57 -68.18 33.88 -37.40
C SER A 57 -67.64 33.49 -36.04
N THR A 58 -68.38 32.69 -35.27
CA THR A 58 -67.95 32.26 -33.92
C THR A 58 -66.64 31.46 -33.96
N ILE A 59 -66.40 30.71 -35.04
CA ILE A 59 -65.21 29.89 -35.16
C ILE A 59 -63.99 30.77 -35.44
N ASP A 60 -64.09 31.64 -36.44
CA ASP A 60 -62.95 32.42 -36.93
C ASP A 60 -62.65 33.63 -36.03
N ASP A 61 -63.68 34.26 -35.46
CA ASP A 61 -63.53 35.46 -34.64
C ASP A 61 -63.36 35.16 -33.14
N PHE A 62 -63.61 33.93 -32.69
CA PHE A 62 -63.49 33.58 -31.27
C PHE A 62 -62.67 32.32 -31.01
N ILE A 63 -63.06 31.17 -31.56
CA ILE A 63 -62.43 29.88 -31.24
C ILE A 63 -60.99 29.82 -31.73
N LEU A 64 -60.72 30.26 -32.96
CA LEU A 64 -59.38 30.19 -33.55
C LEU A 64 -58.38 31.14 -32.86
N PRO A 65 -58.72 32.42 -32.60
CA PRO A 65 -57.91 33.31 -31.75
C PRO A 65 -57.70 32.77 -30.32
N LEU A 66 -58.72 32.12 -29.74
CA LEU A 66 -58.59 31.49 -28.42
C LEU A 66 -57.57 30.35 -28.44
N ALA A 67 -57.66 29.44 -29.42
CA ALA A 67 -56.73 28.32 -29.56
C ALA A 67 -55.28 28.81 -29.76
N VAL A 68 -55.08 29.81 -30.62
CA VAL A 68 -53.74 30.39 -30.87
C VAL A 68 -53.22 31.11 -29.63
N SER A 69 -54.07 31.82 -28.87
CA SER A 69 -53.66 32.47 -27.62
C SER A 69 -53.22 31.47 -26.55
N ILE A 70 -53.92 30.34 -26.40
CA ILE A 70 -53.55 29.25 -25.49
C ILE A 70 -52.24 28.61 -25.94
N ALA A 71 -52.10 28.31 -27.23
CA ALA A 71 -50.87 27.77 -27.79
C ALA A 71 -49.68 28.72 -27.53
N TYR A 72 -49.85 30.02 -27.76
CA TYR A 72 -48.81 31.01 -27.50
C TYR A 72 -48.40 31.07 -26.02
N LEU A 73 -49.37 31.07 -25.11
CA LEU A 73 -49.12 31.11 -23.66
C LEU A 73 -48.41 29.85 -23.13
N LEU A 74 -48.59 28.70 -23.79
CA LEU A 74 -47.90 27.46 -23.43
C LEU A 74 -46.54 27.33 -24.13
N PHE A 75 -46.44 27.77 -25.38
CA PHE A 75 -45.23 27.61 -26.17
C PHE A 75 -44.10 28.52 -25.70
N LEU A 76 -44.42 29.76 -25.32
CA LEU A 76 -43.44 30.73 -24.84
C LEU A 76 -42.66 30.24 -23.58
N PRO A 77 -43.31 29.79 -22.50
CA PRO A 77 -42.59 29.26 -21.34
C PRO A 77 -41.83 27.97 -21.65
N LEU A 78 -42.34 27.13 -22.55
CA LEU A 78 -41.63 25.93 -22.98
C LEU A 78 -40.34 26.27 -23.73
N LEU A 79 -40.38 27.29 -24.59
CA LEU A 79 -39.21 27.80 -25.30
C LEU A 79 -38.20 28.46 -24.35
N ASN A 80 -38.68 29.18 -23.34
CA ASN A 80 -37.80 29.76 -22.30
C ASN A 80 -37.12 28.67 -21.47
N MET A 81 -37.86 27.62 -21.10
CA MET A 81 -37.29 26.47 -20.38
C MET A 81 -36.24 25.73 -21.23
N ALA A 82 -36.49 25.55 -22.52
CA ALA A 82 -35.51 24.97 -23.44
C ALA A 82 -34.25 25.83 -23.56
N TYR A 83 -34.40 27.16 -23.63
CA TYR A 83 -33.28 28.10 -23.66
C TYR A 83 -32.44 28.04 -22.37
N GLU A 84 -33.10 28.06 -21.21
CA GLU A 84 -32.44 27.94 -19.91
C GLU A 84 -31.69 26.61 -19.79
N PHE A 85 -32.29 25.49 -20.20
CA PHE A 85 -31.64 24.17 -20.16
C PHE A 85 -30.35 24.13 -20.98
N ILE A 86 -30.36 24.73 -22.18
CA ILE A 86 -29.17 24.78 -23.06
C ILE A 86 -28.09 25.69 -22.47
N ASN A 87 -28.48 26.87 -21.98
CA ASN A 87 -27.55 27.86 -21.45
C ASN A 87 -26.92 27.42 -20.13
N ASP A 88 -27.72 26.86 -19.21
CA ASP A 88 -27.24 26.40 -17.91
C ASP A 88 -26.47 25.08 -18.01
N GLY A 89 -26.89 24.16 -18.88
CA GLY A 89 -26.23 22.88 -19.06
C GLY A 89 -24.85 23.00 -19.70
N PHE A 90 -24.74 23.74 -20.81
CA PHE A 90 -23.50 23.78 -21.59
C PHE A 90 -22.59 24.94 -21.17
N ILE A 91 -23.09 26.18 -21.17
CA ILE A 91 -22.24 27.37 -21.03
C ILE A 91 -21.80 27.57 -19.56
N ASN A 92 -22.72 27.38 -18.61
CA ASN A 92 -22.40 27.57 -17.19
C ASN A 92 -21.51 26.46 -16.61
N PHE A 93 -21.56 25.23 -17.12
CA PHE A 93 -20.65 24.17 -16.70
C PHE A 93 -19.18 24.49 -17.05
N TYR A 94 -18.90 24.85 -18.31
CA TYR A 94 -17.55 25.23 -18.73
C TYR A 94 -17.03 26.49 -18.04
N ARG A 95 -17.91 27.48 -17.80
CA ARG A 95 -17.54 28.72 -17.12
C ARG A 95 -17.20 28.49 -15.65
N LYS A 96 -18.00 27.70 -14.91
CA LYS A 96 -17.73 27.37 -13.50
C LYS A 96 -16.41 26.60 -13.35
N GLN A 97 -16.11 25.67 -14.24
CA GLN A 97 -14.86 24.92 -14.20
C GLN A 97 -13.63 25.83 -14.41
N ARG A 98 -13.69 26.77 -15.37
CA ARG A 98 -12.62 27.75 -15.58
C ARG A 98 -12.46 28.71 -14.40
N GLN A 99 -13.56 29.21 -13.84
CA GLN A 99 -13.51 30.10 -12.68
C GLN A 99 -12.87 29.42 -11.46
N ASN A 100 -13.18 28.15 -11.20
CA ASN A 100 -12.58 27.39 -10.11
C ASN A 100 -11.07 27.19 -10.30
N ILE A 101 -10.61 26.90 -11.51
CA ILE A 101 -9.18 26.75 -11.82
C ILE A 101 -8.45 28.09 -11.61
N THR A 102 -9.01 29.20 -12.10
CA THR A 102 -8.42 30.53 -11.95
C THR A 102 -8.39 30.97 -10.49
N ALA A 103 -9.47 30.75 -9.73
CA ALA A 103 -9.52 31.06 -8.31
C ALA A 103 -8.45 30.27 -7.51
N LYS A 104 -8.26 28.99 -7.83
CA LYS A 104 -7.21 28.17 -7.20
C LYS A 104 -5.81 28.70 -7.52
N LYS A 105 -5.54 29.07 -8.77
CA LYS A 105 -4.24 29.65 -9.17
C LYS A 105 -3.97 30.98 -8.46
N LEU A 106 -4.98 31.85 -8.37
CA LEU A 106 -4.86 33.14 -7.66
C LEU A 106 -4.56 32.94 -6.17
N ALA A 107 -5.20 31.95 -5.53
CA ALA A 107 -4.96 31.64 -4.12
C ALA A 107 -3.51 31.15 -3.87
N ILE A 108 -2.97 30.34 -4.78
CA ILE A 108 -1.58 29.86 -4.72
C ILE A 108 -0.61 31.05 -4.86
N GLN A 109 -0.80 31.90 -5.87
CA GLN A 109 0.05 33.08 -6.07
C GLN A 109 0.04 34.01 -4.87
N LYS A 110 -1.14 34.29 -4.30
CA LYS A 110 -1.25 35.12 -3.09
C LYS A 110 -0.50 34.51 -1.91
N LYS A 111 -0.59 33.20 -1.72
CA LYS A 111 0.15 32.50 -0.65
C LYS A 111 1.66 32.63 -0.86
N GLU A 112 2.14 32.44 -2.08
CA GLU A 112 3.57 32.59 -2.43
C GLU A 112 4.05 34.03 -2.23
N THR A 113 3.27 35.03 -2.64
CA THR A 113 3.60 36.44 -2.40
C THR A 113 3.65 36.77 -0.91
N VAL A 114 2.68 36.30 -0.12
CA VAL A 114 2.66 36.52 1.33
C VAL A 114 3.84 35.82 2.01
N ILE A 115 4.20 34.60 1.58
CA ILE A 115 5.39 33.91 2.08
C ILE A 115 6.65 34.71 1.74
N ALA A 116 6.79 35.16 0.48
CA ALA A 116 7.93 35.97 0.06
C ALA A 116 8.01 37.30 0.81
N GLU A 117 6.86 37.94 1.11
CA GLU A 117 6.78 39.15 1.92
C GLU A 117 7.22 38.89 3.37
N ILE A 118 6.72 37.81 3.99
CA ILE A 118 7.12 37.39 5.33
C ILE A 118 8.61 37.03 5.39
N GLU A 119 9.14 36.34 4.38
CA GLU A 119 10.56 35.98 4.29
C GLU A 119 11.45 37.20 4.03
N SER A 120 10.93 38.23 3.34
CA SER A 120 11.62 39.51 3.13
C SER A 120 11.60 40.41 4.38
N ASP A 121 10.68 40.15 5.32
CA ASP A 121 10.58 40.92 6.55
C ASP A 121 11.76 40.59 7.49
N VAL A 122 12.59 41.59 7.72
CA VAL A 122 13.79 41.51 8.56
C VAL A 122 13.43 41.07 9.99
N ALA A 123 12.24 41.45 10.49
CA ALA A 123 11.78 41.05 11.83
C ALA A 123 11.47 39.56 11.92
N TYR A 124 10.98 38.93 10.85
CA TYR A 124 10.74 37.50 10.80
C TYR A 124 12.05 36.72 10.73
N LEU A 125 13.00 37.16 9.90
CA LEU A 125 14.33 36.56 9.81
C LEU A 125 15.10 36.64 11.14
N GLN A 126 15.00 37.77 11.85
CA GLN A 126 15.58 37.91 13.18
C GLN A 126 14.96 36.93 14.16
N LYS A 127 13.61 36.83 14.22
CA LYS A 127 12.93 35.84 15.08
C LYS A 127 13.27 34.40 14.74
N LEU A 128 13.42 34.07 13.45
CA LEU A 128 13.80 32.73 13.02
C LEU A 128 15.24 32.41 13.48
N LYS A 129 16.16 33.36 13.28
CA LYS A 129 17.55 33.23 13.71
C LYS A 129 17.66 33.13 15.24
N ASP A 130 16.90 33.92 15.98
CA ASP A 130 16.88 33.88 17.45
C ASP A 130 16.31 32.55 17.95
N LYS A 131 15.22 32.06 17.35
CA LYS A 131 14.65 30.73 17.67
C LYS A 131 15.62 29.59 17.36
N ASP A 132 16.33 29.68 16.23
CA ASP A 132 17.35 28.71 15.87
C ASP A 132 18.53 28.75 16.86
N ILE A 133 18.96 29.95 17.29
CA ILE A 133 20.04 30.12 18.28
C ILE A 133 19.64 29.57 19.66
N ASP A 134 18.42 29.87 20.12
CA ASP A 134 17.92 29.49 21.45
C ASP A 134 17.86 27.97 21.61
N GLY A 135 17.44 27.23 20.57
CA GLY A 135 17.38 25.77 20.59
C GLY A 135 18.71 25.08 20.26
N TRP A 136 19.63 25.77 19.55
CA TRP A 136 20.82 25.12 19.01
C TRP A 136 21.81 24.66 20.08
N LEU A 137 22.01 25.45 21.13
CA LEU A 137 22.91 25.07 22.22
C LEU A 137 22.41 23.84 22.98
N GLU A 138 21.11 23.78 23.27
CA GLU A 138 20.48 22.64 23.93
C GLU A 138 20.53 21.38 23.06
N GLN A 139 20.18 21.50 21.78
CA GLN A 139 20.24 20.39 20.83
C GLN A 139 21.67 19.88 20.64
N LYS A 140 22.66 20.79 20.56
CA LYS A 140 24.07 20.43 20.45
C LYS A 140 24.57 19.71 21.71
N LYS A 141 24.16 20.17 22.89
CA LYS A 141 24.47 19.51 24.17
C LYS A 141 23.83 18.11 24.24
N ALA A 142 22.55 17.99 23.87
CA ALA A 142 21.84 16.71 23.82
C ALA A 142 22.53 15.72 22.87
N ARG A 143 22.81 16.15 21.63
CA ARG A 143 23.52 15.34 20.63
C ARG A 143 24.92 14.93 21.08
N ASN A 144 25.66 15.83 21.73
CA ASN A 144 26.99 15.52 22.25
C ASN A 144 26.92 14.49 23.39
N ASN A 145 25.93 14.60 24.28
CA ASN A 145 25.71 13.61 25.33
C ASN A 145 25.33 12.24 24.77
N GLU A 146 24.45 12.21 23.76
CA GLU A 146 24.12 10.98 23.04
C GLU A 146 25.37 10.36 22.39
N PHE A 147 26.18 11.17 21.71
CA PHE A 147 27.42 10.73 21.09
C PHE A 147 28.41 10.14 22.10
N ILE A 148 28.60 10.81 23.25
CA ILE A 148 29.44 10.30 24.34
C ILE A 148 28.90 8.97 24.88
N SER A 149 27.58 8.88 25.09
CA SER A 149 26.94 7.66 25.58
C SER A 149 27.09 6.50 24.59
N LEU A 150 26.95 6.77 23.29
CA LEU A 150 27.11 5.81 22.22
C LEU A 150 28.55 5.33 22.13
N LYS A 151 29.52 6.25 22.19
CA LYS A 151 30.95 5.92 22.23
C LYS A 151 31.29 5.03 23.44
N LYS A 152 30.72 5.31 24.61
CA LYS A 152 30.89 4.50 25.82
C LYS A 152 30.31 3.09 25.64
N ARG A 153 29.09 2.97 25.08
CA ARG A 153 28.47 1.67 24.77
C ARG A 153 29.30 0.87 23.77
N TYR A 154 29.77 1.52 22.70
CA TYR A 154 30.60 0.89 21.68
C TYR A 154 31.94 0.41 22.26
N SER A 155 32.61 1.24 23.05
CA SER A 155 33.85 0.85 23.73
C SER A 155 33.65 -0.35 24.66
N LYS A 156 32.52 -0.40 25.38
CA LYS A 156 32.17 -1.53 26.24
C LYS A 156 31.95 -2.80 25.42
N LEU A 157 31.15 -2.73 24.36
CA LEU A 157 30.87 -3.86 23.48
C LEU A 157 32.13 -4.43 22.81
N VAL A 158 33.05 -3.56 22.38
CA VAL A 158 34.34 -3.97 21.81
C VAL A 158 35.20 -4.66 22.87
N SER A 159 35.23 -4.14 24.10
CA SER A 159 35.95 -4.77 25.21
C SER A 159 35.38 -6.16 25.53
N GLU A 160 34.07 -6.28 25.69
CA GLU A 160 33.38 -7.55 25.96
C GLU A 160 33.63 -8.57 24.84
N SER A 161 33.49 -8.17 23.56
CA SER A 161 33.79 -9.02 22.42
C SER A 161 35.25 -9.48 22.38
N SER A 162 36.19 -8.62 22.78
CA SER A 162 37.60 -8.97 22.84
C SER A 162 37.90 -9.98 23.96
N GLU A 163 37.22 -9.85 25.11
CA GLU A 163 37.33 -10.79 26.22
C GLU A 163 36.72 -12.14 25.87
N ASP A 164 35.53 -12.16 25.24
CA ASP A 164 34.85 -13.38 24.83
C ASP A 164 35.66 -14.14 23.76
N LYS A 165 36.25 -13.42 22.80
CA LYS A 165 37.20 -14.01 21.83
C LYS A 165 38.41 -14.62 22.53
N ARG A 166 38.96 -13.93 23.54
CA ARG A 166 40.12 -14.43 24.29
C ARG A 166 39.76 -15.70 25.08
N LYS A 167 38.59 -15.73 25.73
CA LYS A 167 38.08 -16.93 26.43
C LYS A 167 37.87 -18.08 25.46
N SER A 168 37.19 -17.83 24.34
CA SER A 168 36.94 -18.84 23.31
C SER A 168 38.25 -19.40 22.73
N LEU A 169 39.27 -18.56 22.53
CA LEU A 169 40.60 -19.02 22.07
C LEU A 169 41.32 -19.86 23.14
N ALA A 170 41.19 -19.50 24.42
CA ALA A 170 41.74 -20.29 25.51
C ALA A 170 41.06 -21.67 25.59
N GLU A 171 39.73 -21.71 25.56
CA GLU A 171 38.94 -22.95 25.54
C GLU A 171 39.30 -23.81 24.32
N LEU A 172 39.41 -23.22 23.12
CA LEU A 172 39.83 -23.94 21.91
C LEU A 172 41.24 -24.55 22.05
N SER A 173 42.15 -23.84 22.74
CA SER A 173 43.51 -24.33 22.96
C SER A 173 43.55 -25.50 23.96
N GLU A 174 42.69 -25.48 24.98
CA GLU A 174 42.54 -26.57 25.94
C GLU A 174 41.93 -27.80 25.27
N VAL A 175 40.81 -27.64 24.56
CA VAL A 175 40.17 -28.72 23.79
C VAL A 175 41.13 -29.34 22.78
N ARG A 176 41.94 -28.50 22.11
CA ARG A 176 42.96 -29.00 21.17
C ARG A 176 44.04 -29.83 21.87
N ARG A 177 44.47 -29.42 23.07
CA ARG A 177 45.42 -30.18 23.87
C ARG A 177 44.84 -31.53 24.30
N GLU A 178 43.59 -31.54 24.75
CA GLU A 178 42.87 -32.77 25.11
C GLU A 178 42.69 -33.72 23.92
N LEU A 179 42.41 -33.17 22.74
CA LEU A 179 42.34 -33.95 21.50
C LEU A 179 43.69 -34.60 21.19
N TYR A 180 44.80 -33.87 21.32
CA TYR A 180 46.14 -34.44 21.13
C TYR A 180 46.46 -35.54 22.13
N THR A 181 46.08 -35.40 23.41
CA THR A 181 46.30 -36.45 24.40
C THR A 181 45.46 -37.69 24.09
N LEU A 182 44.18 -37.52 23.77
CA LEU A 182 43.29 -38.63 23.37
C LEU A 182 43.78 -39.33 22.10
N GLN A 183 44.27 -38.58 21.12
CA GLN A 183 44.83 -39.16 19.89
C GLN A 183 46.09 -39.99 20.19
N SER A 184 46.94 -39.53 21.11
CA SER A 184 48.09 -40.31 21.57
C SER A 184 47.69 -41.58 22.32
N GLU A 185 46.68 -41.50 23.18
CA GLU A 185 46.13 -42.65 23.90
C GLU A 185 45.53 -43.66 22.94
N GLN A 186 44.73 -43.21 21.97
CA GLN A 186 44.16 -44.06 20.93
C GLN A 186 45.27 -44.76 20.13
N ALA A 187 46.32 -44.04 19.72
CA ALA A 187 47.44 -44.63 19.00
C ALA A 187 48.19 -45.69 19.84
N ASN A 188 48.32 -45.47 21.16
CA ASN A 188 48.91 -46.47 22.06
C ASN A 188 48.00 -47.69 22.22
N ILE A 189 46.68 -47.50 22.38
CA ILE A 189 45.71 -48.58 22.46
C ILE A 189 45.70 -49.40 21.16
N GLU A 190 45.74 -48.75 20.00
CA GLU A 190 45.82 -49.43 18.70
C GLU A 190 47.09 -50.28 18.58
N LYS A 191 48.25 -49.77 19.02
CA LYS A 191 49.50 -50.55 19.07
C LYS A 191 49.39 -51.76 20.00
N GLU A 192 48.85 -51.57 21.20
CA GLU A 192 48.62 -52.66 22.16
C GLU A 192 47.67 -53.72 21.59
N GLN A 193 46.58 -53.29 20.93
CA GLN A 193 45.67 -54.22 20.25
C GLN A 193 46.35 -54.96 19.11
N GLN A 194 47.18 -54.28 18.31
CA GLN A 194 47.91 -54.92 17.22
C GLN A 194 48.92 -55.96 17.74
N LYS A 195 49.63 -55.64 18.83
CA LYS A 195 50.52 -56.59 19.51
C LYS A 195 49.74 -57.82 20.00
N LYS A 196 48.61 -57.62 20.67
CA LYS A 196 47.73 -58.70 21.13
C LYS A 196 47.22 -59.56 19.97
N ARG A 197 46.80 -58.96 18.85
CA ARG A 197 46.37 -59.69 17.64
C ARG A 197 47.50 -60.55 17.08
N SER A 198 48.69 -59.98 16.94
CA SER A 198 49.86 -60.68 16.41
C SER A 198 50.22 -61.92 17.26
N ILE A 199 50.11 -61.81 18.58
CA ILE A 199 50.38 -62.92 19.51
C ILE A 199 49.31 -64.01 19.41
N VAL A 200 48.04 -63.63 19.25
CA VAL A 200 46.94 -64.58 19.02
C VAL A 200 47.11 -65.30 17.68
N GLU A 201 47.44 -64.58 16.62
CA GLU A 201 47.72 -65.16 15.29
C GLU A 201 48.87 -66.16 15.37
N GLN A 202 50.01 -65.77 15.95
CA GLN A 202 51.17 -66.65 16.12
C GLN A 202 50.82 -67.90 16.93
N SER A 203 50.05 -67.75 18.02
CA SER A 203 49.66 -68.88 18.86
C SER A 203 48.67 -69.80 18.15
N THR A 204 47.76 -69.23 17.36
CA THR A 204 46.79 -69.99 16.54
C THR A 204 47.51 -70.79 15.47
N ASP A 205 48.45 -70.19 14.75
CA ASP A 205 49.28 -70.87 13.75
C ASP A 205 50.09 -72.02 14.38
N GLN A 206 50.65 -71.80 15.57
CA GLN A 206 51.39 -72.83 16.30
C GLN A 206 50.47 -73.99 16.73
N LEU A 207 49.27 -73.70 17.21
CA LEU A 207 48.28 -74.72 17.54
C LEU A 207 47.79 -75.47 16.31
N GLU A 208 47.55 -74.80 15.19
CA GLU A 208 47.15 -75.43 13.93
C GLU A 208 48.24 -76.39 13.42
N ASN A 209 49.50 -75.97 13.49
CA ASN A 209 50.63 -76.83 13.14
C ASN A 209 50.75 -78.05 14.06
N LEU A 210 50.55 -77.87 15.37
CA LEU A 210 50.49 -78.99 16.32
C LEU A 210 49.34 -79.93 15.99
N LEU A 211 48.16 -79.40 15.66
CA LEU A 211 46.97 -80.17 15.33
C LEU A 211 47.18 -80.99 14.06
N LYS A 212 47.70 -80.40 12.98
CA LYS A 212 48.13 -81.12 11.77
C LYS A 212 49.17 -82.21 12.09
N SER A 213 50.10 -81.94 12.99
CA SER A 213 51.12 -82.93 13.39
C SER A 213 50.55 -84.12 14.17
N ILE A 214 49.40 -83.93 14.85
CA ILE A 214 48.68 -84.98 15.56
C ILE A 214 47.80 -85.76 14.57
N GLU A 215 47.06 -85.09 13.70
CA GLU A 215 46.21 -85.72 12.67
C GLU A 215 47.02 -86.64 11.74
N ASN A 216 48.23 -86.21 11.36
CA ASN A 216 49.14 -86.99 10.52
C ASN A 216 49.67 -88.29 11.18
N ARG A 217 49.44 -88.52 12.49
CA ARG A 217 49.85 -89.75 13.20
C ARG A 217 48.85 -90.90 13.06
N GLY A 218 47.67 -90.66 12.47
CA GLY A 218 46.66 -91.68 12.21
C GLY A 218 45.78 -92.04 13.42
N SER A 219 44.70 -92.79 13.17
CA SER A 219 43.54 -92.96 14.06
C SER A 219 43.77 -93.73 15.37
N ASP A 220 44.96 -94.31 15.60
CA ASP A 220 45.25 -95.16 16.77
C ASP A 220 46.22 -94.54 17.79
N SER A 221 46.71 -93.31 17.56
CA SER A 221 47.60 -92.65 18.52
C SER A 221 46.83 -91.83 19.56
N GLN A 222 46.81 -92.31 20.81
CA GLN A 222 46.43 -91.49 21.96
C GLN A 222 47.28 -90.22 22.02
N LEU A 223 46.72 -89.11 22.51
CA LEU A 223 47.47 -87.88 22.77
C LEU A 223 48.74 -88.21 23.58
N SER A 224 49.92 -87.92 23.01
CA SER A 224 51.16 -88.11 23.74
C SER A 224 51.22 -87.13 24.90
N SER A 225 51.84 -87.53 26.02
CA SER A 225 52.13 -86.62 27.13
C SER A 225 52.93 -85.39 26.67
N THR A 226 53.68 -85.52 25.57
CA THR A 226 54.43 -84.42 24.95
C THR A 226 53.52 -83.41 24.25
N ASP A 227 52.45 -83.87 23.59
CA ASP A 227 51.49 -82.99 22.91
C ASP A 227 50.67 -82.19 23.94
N ILE A 228 50.23 -82.86 25.01
CA ILE A 228 49.54 -82.21 26.14
C ILE A 228 50.44 -81.15 26.79
N LYS A 229 51.73 -81.45 26.97
CA LYS A 229 52.70 -80.49 27.52
C LYS A 229 52.92 -79.28 26.62
N ASN A 230 52.97 -79.49 25.30
CA ASN A 230 53.14 -78.41 24.32
C ASN A 230 51.90 -77.51 24.26
N ILE A 231 50.70 -78.09 24.24
CA ILE A 231 49.44 -77.33 24.30
C ILE A 231 49.37 -76.52 25.60
N ARG A 232 49.67 -77.14 26.74
CA ARG A 232 49.68 -76.44 28.03
C ARG A 232 50.66 -75.26 28.04
N LYS A 233 51.86 -75.44 27.49
CA LYS A 233 52.86 -74.38 27.39
C LYS A 233 52.37 -73.20 26.54
N GLN A 234 51.66 -73.47 25.44
CA GLN A 234 51.09 -72.43 24.58
C GLN A 234 49.93 -71.69 25.25
N VAL A 235 49.04 -72.42 25.93
CA VAL A 235 47.95 -71.83 26.72
C VAL A 235 48.52 -70.93 27.83
N GLU A 236 49.59 -71.36 28.49
CA GLU A 236 50.24 -70.61 29.56
C GLU A 236 50.94 -69.34 29.04
N SER A 237 51.58 -69.38 27.86
CA SER A 237 52.16 -68.18 27.25
C SER A 237 51.11 -67.15 26.84
N ILE A 238 49.95 -67.59 26.30
CA ILE A 238 48.84 -66.68 25.99
C ILE A 238 48.30 -66.07 27.28
N ARG A 239 48.09 -66.88 28.33
CA ARG A 239 47.56 -66.40 29.61
C ARG A 239 48.46 -65.35 30.26
N LEU A 240 49.77 -65.55 30.25
CA LEU A 240 50.74 -64.60 30.79
C LEU A 240 50.71 -63.25 30.05
N GLU A 241 50.66 -63.27 28.72
CA GLU A 241 50.66 -62.02 27.94
C GLU A 241 49.34 -61.24 28.04
N PHE A 242 48.21 -61.94 28.18
CA PHE A 242 46.90 -61.31 28.35
C PHE A 242 46.53 -61.02 29.81
N PHE A 243 47.44 -61.30 30.75
CA PHE A 243 47.19 -61.20 32.20
C PHE A 243 45.93 -61.95 32.65
N ILE A 244 45.65 -63.09 32.00
CA ILE A 244 44.55 -63.97 32.37
C ILE A 244 45.08 -64.90 33.47
N TRP A 245 44.89 -64.50 34.71
CA TRP A 245 45.14 -65.36 35.87
C TRP A 245 44.02 -66.40 35.97
N ASP A 246 44.35 -67.63 36.37
CA ASP A 246 43.32 -68.58 36.76
C ASP A 246 42.54 -67.97 37.94
N GLU A 247 41.27 -67.65 37.71
CA GLU A 247 40.29 -67.50 38.78
C GLU A 247 40.02 -68.90 39.39
N GLU A 248 41.02 -69.48 40.02
CA GLU A 248 40.79 -70.32 41.20
C GLU A 248 40.95 -69.43 42.44
N ILE A 249 39.91 -68.64 42.69
CA ILE A 249 39.60 -68.06 44.01
C ILE A 249 38.91 -69.18 44.82
N PRO A 250 39.08 -69.34 46.15
CA PRO A 250 40.26 -69.25 47.01
C PRO A 250 40.47 -70.57 47.84
N PHE A 251 41.64 -70.80 48.42
CA PHE A 251 41.87 -71.28 49.81
C PHE A 251 43.37 -71.27 50.13
#